data_AF-A0A3D5MUJ6-F1
#
_entry.id   AF-A0A3D5MUJ6-F1
#
_cell.length_a   1.000
_cell.length_b   1.000
_cell.length_c   1.000
_cell.angle_alpha   90.00
_cell.angle_beta   90.00
_cell.angle_gamma   90.00
#
_symmetry.space_group_name_H-M   'P 1'
#
loop_
_entity.id
_entity.type
_entity.pdbx_description
1 polymer ?
#
loop_
_entity_poly.entity_id
_entity_poly.type
_entity_poly.pdbx_seq_one_letter_code
_entity_poly.pdbx_strand_id
1 'polypeptide(L)'
;MNNVANINDVAKSNYLEIMKAFLMQLVLFLVGTFVGIFFIPNSVKSILNICFFVLIIFSMFSRKTNLFRTKASTNIYAAFFGILSGSAYVYYFVTLGAGAFLFTVLCVVFIFAASYLTAKNSSADSIFNLSKIIMPGLIVLIISEVLMYFFFRYSAYVIGVSIIGVIVYTAYTIVTMRSLMERVSYAPLSDEEVAAYSFSLFINVLYLILDILRLLSIISDND
;
A
#
# COMPACT_ATOMS: atom_id res chain seq x y z
N MET A 1 -13.52 -34.59 -14.56
CA MET A 1 -12.27 -34.34 -13.80
C MET A 1 -11.28 -33.43 -14.54
N ASN A 2 -11.29 -33.34 -15.88
CA ASN A 2 -10.36 -32.47 -16.64
C ASN A 2 -10.59 -30.95 -16.50
N ASN A 3 -11.82 -30.48 -16.24
CA ASN A 3 -12.10 -29.04 -16.09
C ASN A 3 -11.59 -28.43 -14.77
N VAL A 4 -11.56 -29.21 -13.68
CA VAL A 4 -11.16 -28.69 -12.35
C VAL A 4 -9.64 -28.51 -12.25
N ALA A 5 -8.87 -29.40 -12.87
CA ALA A 5 -7.41 -29.27 -12.96
C ALA A 5 -7.02 -28.00 -13.74
N ASN A 6 -7.68 -27.74 -14.87
CA ASN A 6 -7.43 -26.58 -15.72
C ASN A 6 -7.74 -25.24 -14.99
N ILE A 7 -8.86 -25.16 -14.26
CA ILE A 7 -9.24 -23.95 -13.49
C ILE A 7 -8.22 -23.64 -12.39
N ASN A 8 -7.74 -24.67 -11.67
CA ASN A 8 -6.73 -24.50 -10.63
C ASN A 8 -5.38 -24.04 -11.18
N ASP A 9 -4.99 -24.54 -12.36
CA ASP A 9 -3.74 -24.15 -13.02
C ASP A 9 -3.80 -22.70 -13.51
N VAL A 10 -4.94 -22.26 -14.07
CA VAL A 10 -5.17 -20.86 -14.48
C VAL A 10 -5.13 -19.92 -13.27
N ALA A 11 -5.85 -20.25 -12.18
CA ALA A 11 -5.88 -19.43 -10.98
C ALA A 11 -4.49 -19.29 -10.34
N LYS A 12 -3.73 -20.39 -10.28
CA LYS A 12 -2.35 -20.39 -9.78
C LYS A 12 -1.43 -19.53 -10.65
N SER A 13 -1.53 -19.66 -11.97
CA SER A 13 -0.73 -18.86 -12.91
C SER A 13 -1.00 -17.37 -12.74
N ASN A 14 -2.28 -16.98 -12.76
CA ASN A 14 -2.72 -15.60 -12.57
C ASN A 14 -2.22 -15.00 -11.24
N TYR A 15 -2.37 -15.75 -10.14
CA TYR A 15 -1.93 -15.30 -8.82
C TYR A 15 -0.41 -15.08 -8.77
N LEU A 16 0.35 -16.03 -9.30
CA LEU A 16 1.81 -15.97 -9.36
C LEU A 16 2.29 -14.79 -10.21
N GLU A 17 1.58 -14.46 -11.28
CA GLU A 17 1.90 -13.32 -12.13
C GLU A 17 1.69 -11.98 -11.41
N ILE A 18 0.58 -11.83 -10.68
CA ILE A 18 0.33 -10.64 -9.84
C ILE A 18 1.40 -10.53 -8.74
N MET A 19 1.71 -11.63 -8.04
CA MET A 19 2.70 -11.61 -6.97
C MET A 19 4.09 -11.27 -7.49
N LYS A 20 4.49 -11.78 -8.67
CA LYS A 20 5.76 -11.40 -9.31
C LYS A 20 5.81 -9.90 -9.61
N ALA A 21 4.74 -9.33 -10.18
CA ALA A 21 4.67 -7.91 -10.47
C ALA A 21 4.72 -7.07 -9.18
N PHE A 22 3.98 -7.48 -8.15
CA PHE A 22 3.99 -6.83 -6.83
C PHE A 22 5.39 -6.86 -6.17
N LEU A 23 6.06 -8.02 -6.18
CA LEU A 23 7.42 -8.14 -5.65
C LEU A 23 8.42 -7.31 -6.46
N MET A 24 8.28 -7.27 -7.78
CA MET A 24 9.12 -6.43 -8.63
C MET A 24 8.94 -4.94 -8.31
N GLN A 25 7.70 -4.49 -8.08
CA GLN A 25 7.40 -3.13 -7.64
C GLN A 25 8.05 -2.82 -6.28
N LEU A 26 8.01 -3.76 -5.31
CA LEU A 26 8.72 -3.59 -4.03
C LEU A 26 10.23 -3.48 -4.19
N VAL A 27 10.85 -4.30 -5.05
CA VAL A 27 12.29 -4.22 -5.32
C VAL A 27 12.64 -2.88 -5.96
N LEU A 28 11.90 -2.46 -6.97
CA LEU A 28 12.12 -1.18 -7.65
C LEU A 28 11.90 0.01 -6.71
N PHE A 29 10.89 -0.09 -5.83
CA PHE A 29 10.68 0.88 -4.77
C PHE A 29 11.89 0.97 -3.85
N LEU A 30 12.41 -0.14 -3.33
CA LEU A 30 13.60 -0.14 -2.47
C LEU A 30 14.83 0.47 -3.16
N VAL A 31 15.09 0.09 -4.42
CA VAL A 31 16.18 0.69 -5.21
C VAL A 31 15.95 2.19 -5.37
N GLY A 32 14.73 2.59 -5.70
CA GLY A 32 14.33 4.00 -5.77
C GLY A 32 14.58 4.73 -4.45
N THR A 33 14.23 4.14 -3.30
CA THR A 33 14.46 4.73 -1.97
C THR A 33 15.94 5.00 -1.73
N PHE A 34 16.84 4.05 -2.04
CA PHE A 34 18.28 4.28 -1.93
C PHE A 34 18.74 5.42 -2.84
N VAL A 35 18.27 5.47 -4.09
CA VAL A 35 18.57 6.59 -4.99
C VAL A 35 18.07 7.92 -4.39
N GLY A 36 16.86 7.93 -3.84
CA GLY A 36 16.28 9.10 -3.19
C GLY A 36 17.11 9.60 -2.00
N ILE A 37 17.66 8.69 -1.19
CA ILE A 37 18.50 9.04 -0.03
C ILE A 37 19.79 9.73 -0.46
N PHE A 38 20.49 9.18 -1.46
CA PHE A 38 21.83 9.64 -1.84
C PHE A 38 21.83 10.81 -2.81
N PHE A 39 20.86 10.88 -3.73
CA PHE A 39 20.89 11.84 -4.84
C PHE A 39 20.00 13.08 -4.63
N ILE A 40 19.09 13.08 -3.66
CA ILE A 40 18.19 14.21 -3.41
C ILE A 40 18.82 15.18 -2.41
N PRO A 41 19.10 16.44 -2.80
CA PRO A 41 19.64 17.45 -1.89
C PRO A 41 18.68 17.77 -0.75
N ASN A 42 19.22 18.08 0.44
CA ASN A 42 18.41 18.42 1.62
C ASN A 42 17.48 19.63 1.38
N SER A 43 17.87 20.57 0.51
CA SER A 43 17.08 21.77 0.18
C SER A 43 15.73 21.46 -0.46
N VAL A 44 15.57 20.32 -1.12
CA VAL A 44 14.32 19.93 -1.80
C VAL A 44 13.53 18.84 -1.08
N LYS A 45 14.10 18.23 -0.02
CA LYS A 45 13.47 17.10 0.68
C LYS A 45 12.10 17.44 1.26
N SER A 46 11.92 18.63 1.82
CA SER A 46 10.63 19.06 2.39
C SER A 46 9.53 19.16 1.33
N ILE A 47 9.85 19.68 0.14
CA ILE A 47 8.90 19.77 -0.98
C ILE A 47 8.55 18.37 -1.50
N LEU A 48 9.55 17.50 -1.63
CA LEU A 48 9.35 16.14 -2.12
C LEU A 48 8.56 15.26 -1.15
N ASN A 49 8.63 15.51 0.15
CA ASN A 49 7.78 14.85 1.15
C ASN A 49 6.29 15.19 0.94
N ILE A 50 5.98 16.46 0.65
CA ILE A 50 4.61 16.87 0.27
C ILE A 50 4.17 16.15 -1.01
N CYS A 51 5.02 16.14 -2.04
CA CYS A 51 4.72 15.47 -3.30
C CYS A 51 4.49 13.97 -3.11
N PHE A 52 5.32 13.30 -2.31
CA PHE A 52 5.17 11.88 -1.97
C PHE A 52 3.82 11.60 -1.32
N PHE A 53 3.47 12.39 -0.30
CA PHE A 53 2.21 12.28 0.42
C PHE A 53 1.01 12.43 -0.53
N VAL A 54 1.00 13.49 -1.35
CA VAL A 54 -0.06 13.74 -2.34
C VAL A 54 -0.15 12.59 -3.35
N LEU A 55 0.98 12.10 -3.86
CA LEU A 55 1.01 11.02 -4.84
C LEU A 55 0.50 9.69 -4.27
N ILE A 56 0.82 9.39 -3.02
CA ILE A 56 0.30 8.22 -2.32
C ILE A 56 -1.23 8.30 -2.22
N ILE A 57 -1.77 9.47 -1.82
CA ILE A 57 -3.21 9.77 -1.77
C ILE A 57 -3.89 9.49 -3.10
N PHE A 58 -3.38 10.07 -4.18
CA PHE A 58 -3.97 9.88 -5.51
C PHE A 58 -3.85 8.43 -6.01
N SER A 59 -2.78 7.72 -5.63
CA SER A 59 -2.53 6.35 -6.07
C SER A 59 -3.47 5.33 -5.44
N MET A 60 -4.19 5.68 -4.38
CA MET A 60 -5.22 4.82 -3.81
C MET A 60 -6.43 4.64 -4.74
N PHE A 61 -6.69 5.62 -5.61
CA PHE A 61 -7.75 5.53 -6.62
C PHE A 61 -7.25 4.94 -7.95
N SER A 62 -6.00 4.46 -7.98
CA SER A 62 -5.33 3.89 -9.17
C SER A 62 -6.19 2.86 -9.91
N ARG A 63 -6.94 2.04 -9.17
CA ARG A 63 -7.84 1.00 -9.70
C ARG A 63 -8.90 1.48 -10.68
N LYS A 64 -9.31 2.76 -10.63
CA LYS A 64 -10.31 3.35 -11.53
C LYS A 64 -9.70 4.23 -12.63
N THR A 65 -8.41 4.50 -12.58
CA THR A 65 -7.74 5.43 -13.50
C THR A 65 -6.96 4.67 -14.57
N ASN A 66 -7.07 5.08 -15.84
CA ASN A 66 -6.30 4.55 -16.98
C ASN A 66 -4.77 4.74 -16.87
N LEU A 67 -4.25 5.21 -15.74
CA LEU A 67 -2.83 5.49 -15.51
C LEU A 67 -1.98 4.21 -15.38
N PHE A 68 -2.60 3.08 -14.98
CA PHE A 68 -1.89 1.85 -14.59
C PHE A 68 -2.17 0.70 -15.57
N ARG A 69 -2.13 1.02 -16.86
CA ARG A 69 -2.47 0.09 -17.96
C ARG A 69 -1.47 -1.04 -18.19
N THR A 70 -0.21 -0.88 -17.75
CA THR A 70 0.86 -1.83 -18.07
C THR A 70 1.74 -2.12 -16.87
N LYS A 71 2.33 -3.32 -16.84
CA LYS A 71 3.33 -3.70 -15.84
C LYS A 71 4.55 -2.77 -15.86
N ALA A 72 4.94 -2.30 -17.04
CA ALA A 72 6.06 -1.37 -17.18
C ALA A 72 5.76 -0.02 -16.51
N SER A 73 4.56 0.55 -16.74
CA SER A 73 4.19 1.82 -16.13
C SER A 73 4.10 1.72 -14.60
N THR A 74 3.46 0.67 -14.06
CA THR A 74 3.38 0.47 -12.60
C THR A 74 4.76 0.27 -11.96
N ASN A 75 5.69 -0.41 -12.64
CA ASN A 75 7.08 -0.54 -12.20
C ASN A 75 7.82 0.80 -12.16
N ILE A 76 7.66 1.64 -13.19
CA ILE A 76 8.24 2.99 -13.22
C ILE A 76 7.67 3.84 -12.09
N TYR A 77 6.35 3.78 -11.88
CA TYR A 77 5.70 4.46 -10.76
C TYR A 77 6.25 3.97 -9.42
N ALA A 78 6.41 2.65 -9.22
CA ALA A 78 6.98 2.12 -7.99
C ALA A 78 8.41 2.62 -7.72
N ALA A 79 9.25 2.69 -8.75
CA ALA A 79 10.59 3.29 -8.63
C ALA A 79 10.52 4.79 -8.27
N PHE A 80 9.60 5.53 -8.88
CA PHE A 80 9.40 6.96 -8.59
C PHE A 80 8.89 7.17 -7.16
N PHE A 81 7.94 6.35 -6.69
CA PHE A 81 7.53 6.30 -5.29
C PHE A 81 8.70 6.00 -4.38
N GLY A 82 9.60 5.10 -4.78
CA GLY A 82 10.85 4.82 -4.08
C GLY A 82 11.68 6.09 -3.89
N ILE A 83 12.03 6.75 -4.99
CA ILE A 83 12.85 7.98 -4.99
C ILE A 83 12.24 9.03 -4.07
N LEU A 84 10.93 9.27 -4.19
CA LEU A 84 10.22 10.21 -3.34
C LEU A 84 10.19 9.79 -1.87
N SER A 85 9.95 8.50 -1.58
CA SER A 85 9.95 7.96 -0.23
C SER A 85 11.31 8.09 0.45
N GLY A 86 12.41 8.06 -0.30
CA GLY A 86 13.76 8.31 0.24
C GLY A 86 13.88 9.67 0.89
N SER A 87 13.08 10.67 0.49
CA SER A 87 13.02 11.96 1.17
C SER A 87 12.11 11.97 2.41
N ALA A 88 11.02 11.18 2.38
CA ALA A 88 10.00 11.13 3.43
C ALA A 88 10.37 10.19 4.59
N TYR A 89 10.80 8.97 4.28
CA TYR A 89 11.16 7.93 5.25
C TYR A 89 12.51 8.16 5.92
N VAL A 90 13.39 8.98 5.36
CA VAL A 90 14.64 9.37 6.04
C VAL A 90 14.36 10.08 7.36
N TYR A 91 13.29 10.90 7.45
CA TYR A 91 12.89 11.50 8.72
C TYR A 91 12.62 10.41 9.77
N TYR A 92 11.74 9.46 9.46
CA TYR A 92 11.41 8.36 10.38
C TYR A 92 12.61 7.47 10.69
N PHE A 93 13.48 7.21 9.70
CA PHE A 93 14.67 6.39 9.88
C PHE A 93 15.71 7.06 10.79
N VAL A 94 15.91 8.37 10.66
CA VAL A 94 16.83 9.14 11.52
C VAL A 94 16.28 9.25 12.94
N THR A 95 14.97 9.48 13.09
CA THR A 95 14.34 9.66 14.40
C THR A 95 14.20 8.33 15.16
N LEU A 96 13.77 7.26 14.49
CA LEU A 96 13.45 5.98 15.14
C LEU A 96 14.56 4.93 15.03
N GLY A 97 15.53 5.12 14.13
CA GLY A 97 16.58 4.15 13.83
C GLY A 97 16.12 2.97 12.98
N ALA A 98 17.10 2.15 12.58
CA ALA A 98 16.88 1.01 11.69
C ALA A 98 15.98 -0.09 12.31
N GLY A 99 16.04 -0.28 13.62
CA GLY A 99 15.27 -1.30 14.33
C GLY A 99 13.76 -1.09 14.20
N ALA A 100 13.30 0.14 14.43
CA ALA A 100 11.89 0.50 14.29
C ALA A 100 11.40 0.35 12.84
N PHE A 101 12.23 0.72 11.86
CA PHE A 101 11.89 0.58 10.44
C PHE A 101 11.71 -0.89 10.05
N LEU A 102 12.63 -1.78 10.47
CA LEU A 102 12.50 -3.22 10.23
C LEU A 102 11.30 -3.81 10.95
N PHE A 103 11.03 -3.38 12.18
CA PHE A 103 9.83 -3.77 12.92
C PHE A 103 8.55 -3.37 12.16
N THR A 104 8.48 -2.15 11.62
CA THR A 104 7.34 -1.73 10.80
C THR A 104 7.17 -2.62 9.57
N VAL A 105 8.24 -2.91 8.84
CA VAL A 105 8.16 -3.81 7.67
C VAL A 105 7.63 -5.18 8.08
N LEU A 106 8.10 -5.74 9.20
CA LEU A 106 7.59 -7.01 9.74
C LEU A 106 6.11 -6.93 10.10
N CYS A 107 5.66 -5.86 10.78
CA CYS A 107 4.25 -5.65 11.07
C CYS A 107 3.40 -5.65 9.80
N VAL A 108 3.84 -4.97 8.73
CA VAL A 108 3.11 -4.95 7.46
C VAL A 108 3.05 -6.34 6.82
N VAL A 109 4.13 -7.12 6.87
CA VAL A 109 4.13 -8.51 6.40
C VAL A 109 3.10 -9.35 7.18
N PHE A 110 3.04 -9.22 8.51
CA PHE A 110 2.04 -9.90 9.33
C PHE A 110 0.61 -9.46 9.01
N ILE A 111 0.38 -8.15 8.80
CA ILE A 111 -0.92 -7.62 8.40
C ILE A 111 -1.36 -8.20 7.04
N PHE A 112 -0.45 -8.28 6.07
CA PHE A 112 -0.75 -8.90 4.77
C PHE A 112 -1.05 -10.40 4.89
N ALA A 113 -0.27 -11.13 5.71
CA ALA A 113 -0.53 -12.55 5.96
C ALA A 113 -1.89 -12.78 6.63
N ALA A 114 -2.21 -12.00 7.66
CA ALA A 114 -3.51 -12.04 8.34
C ALA A 114 -4.67 -11.63 7.42
N SER A 115 -4.44 -10.63 6.56
CA SER A 115 -5.42 -10.17 5.58
C SER A 115 -5.73 -11.26 4.56
N TYR A 116 -4.70 -11.98 4.09
CA TYR A 116 -4.86 -13.10 3.16
C TYR A 116 -5.68 -14.24 3.77
N LEU A 117 -5.37 -14.63 5.01
CA LEU A 117 -6.10 -15.69 5.72
C LEU A 117 -7.57 -15.28 5.94
N THR A 118 -7.80 -14.04 6.36
CA THR A 118 -9.15 -13.49 6.53
C THR A 118 -9.91 -13.48 5.21
N ALA A 119 -9.31 -12.98 4.13
CA ALA A 119 -9.94 -12.92 2.80
C ALA A 119 -10.29 -14.32 2.27
N LYS A 120 -9.43 -15.31 2.49
CA LYS A 120 -9.66 -16.70 2.09
C LYS A 120 -10.89 -17.30 2.79
N ASN A 121 -11.06 -17.02 4.07
CA ASN A 121 -12.13 -17.58 4.90
C ASN A 121 -13.44 -16.76 4.84
N SER A 122 -13.44 -15.59 4.20
CA SER A 122 -14.60 -14.70 4.13
C SER A 122 -15.52 -15.06 2.95
N SER A 123 -16.83 -14.91 3.13
CA SER A 123 -17.81 -15.04 2.04
C SER A 123 -17.86 -13.78 1.16
N ALA A 124 -18.37 -13.93 -0.07
CA ALA A 124 -18.56 -12.82 -0.99
C ALA A 124 -19.45 -11.72 -0.40
N ASP A 125 -20.53 -12.10 0.30
CA ASP A 125 -21.46 -11.15 0.94
C ASP A 125 -20.80 -10.35 2.08
N SER A 126 -19.98 -11.01 2.90
CA SER A 126 -19.24 -10.36 3.98
C SER A 126 -18.28 -9.31 3.43
N ILE A 127 -17.55 -9.65 2.36
CA ILE A 127 -16.60 -8.74 1.72
C ILE A 127 -17.32 -7.62 0.97
N PHE A 128 -18.46 -7.90 0.35
CA PHE A 128 -19.28 -6.87 -0.27
C PHE A 128 -19.75 -5.84 0.76
N ASN A 129 -20.23 -6.29 1.92
CA ASN A 129 -20.62 -5.38 3.01
C ASN A 129 -19.42 -4.61 3.57
N LEU A 130 -18.26 -5.26 3.75
CA LEU A 130 -17.04 -4.59 4.15
C LEU A 130 -16.64 -3.51 3.14
N SER A 131 -16.69 -3.80 1.84
CA SER A 131 -16.34 -2.84 0.78
C SER A 131 -17.22 -1.58 0.80
N LYS A 132 -18.51 -1.70 1.12
CA LYS A 132 -19.44 -0.56 1.24
C LYS A 132 -19.07 0.39 2.37
N ILE A 133 -18.48 -0.13 3.45
CA ILE A 133 -18.07 0.66 4.61
C ILE A 133 -16.66 1.24 4.39
N ILE A 134 -15.75 0.41 3.86
CA ILE A 134 -14.35 0.78 3.66
C ILE A 134 -14.17 1.85 2.59
N MET A 135 -14.93 1.82 1.48
CA MET A 135 -14.76 2.81 0.41
C MET A 135 -15.04 4.25 0.87
N PRO A 136 -16.15 4.57 1.56
CA PRO A 136 -16.33 5.88 2.19
C PRO A 136 -15.31 6.16 3.30
N GLY A 137 -14.96 5.15 4.10
CA GLY A 137 -13.96 5.28 5.17
C GLY A 137 -12.60 5.73 4.65
N LEU A 138 -12.16 5.21 3.50
CA LEU A 138 -10.94 5.62 2.81
C LEU A 138 -10.99 7.08 2.34
N ILE A 139 -12.14 7.57 1.86
CA ILE A 139 -12.30 8.97 1.45
C ILE A 139 -12.20 9.89 2.69
N VAL A 140 -12.89 9.54 3.78
CA VAL A 140 -12.82 10.29 5.04
C VAL A 140 -11.40 10.28 5.62
N LEU A 141 -10.72 9.14 5.53
CA LEU A 141 -9.34 9.00 5.98
C LEU A 141 -8.41 9.90 5.16
N ILE A 142 -8.51 9.89 3.83
CA ILE A 142 -7.73 10.79 2.97
C ILE A 142 -7.96 12.25 3.35
N ILE A 143 -9.22 12.66 3.53
CA ILE A 143 -9.54 14.03 3.94
C ILE A 143 -8.89 14.34 5.29
N SER A 144 -8.93 13.40 6.23
CA SER A 144 -8.31 13.55 7.54
C SER A 144 -6.79 13.64 7.46
N GLU A 145 -6.14 12.86 6.59
CA GLU A 145 -4.69 12.94 6.37
C GLU A 145 -4.30 14.30 5.75
N VAL A 146 -5.08 14.81 4.80
CA VAL A 146 -4.87 16.16 4.23
C VAL A 146 -5.03 17.23 5.32
N LEU A 147 -6.09 17.15 6.13
CA LEU A 147 -6.31 18.06 7.24
C LEU A 147 -5.18 18.01 8.28
N MET A 148 -4.68 16.82 8.59
CA MET A 148 -3.53 16.60 9.46
C MET A 148 -2.27 17.28 8.90
N TYR A 149 -2.00 17.13 7.61
CA TYR A 149 -0.79 17.67 6.99
C TYR A 149 -0.78 19.21 6.97
N PHE A 150 -1.92 19.85 6.66
CA PHE A 150 -2.00 21.29 6.46
C PHE A 150 -2.51 22.09 7.67
N PHE A 151 -3.35 21.51 8.54
CA PHE A 151 -4.09 22.26 9.56
C PHE A 151 -3.88 21.75 10.99
N PHE A 152 -3.80 20.43 11.20
CA PHE A 152 -3.79 19.84 12.55
C PHE A 152 -2.50 19.07 12.84
N ARG A 153 -1.60 19.68 13.62
CA ARG A 153 -0.34 19.04 14.06
C ARG A 153 -0.38 18.56 15.53
N TYR A 154 -1.56 18.54 16.16
CA TYR A 154 -1.70 18.08 17.54
C TYR A 154 -1.53 16.56 17.63
N SER A 155 -0.65 16.09 18.53
CA SER A 155 -0.26 14.68 18.69
C SER A 155 -1.46 13.71 18.73
N ALA A 156 -2.51 14.02 19.52
CA ALA A 156 -3.69 13.17 19.65
C ALA A 156 -4.47 12.96 18.33
N TYR A 157 -4.57 14.00 17.49
CA TYR A 157 -5.24 13.89 16.18
C TYR A 157 -4.42 13.01 15.23
N VAL A 158 -3.10 13.22 15.19
CA VAL A 158 -2.18 12.44 14.36
C VAL A 158 -2.19 10.96 14.74
N ILE A 159 -2.21 10.65 16.05
CA ILE A 159 -2.36 9.28 16.56
C ILE A 159 -3.70 8.70 16.10
N GLY A 160 -4.81 9.40 16.33
CA GLY A 160 -6.14 8.93 15.97
C GLY A 160 -6.26 8.61 14.48
N VAL A 161 -5.81 9.53 13.62
CA VAL A 161 -5.80 9.34 12.16
C VAL A 161 -4.95 8.14 11.76
N SER A 162 -3.77 7.96 12.36
CA SER A 162 -2.88 6.86 11.99
C SER A 162 -3.37 5.49 12.48
N ILE A 163 -4.00 5.41 13.67
CA ILE A 163 -4.64 4.17 14.14
C ILE A 163 -5.80 3.79 13.21
N ILE A 164 -6.68 4.75 12.91
CA ILE A 164 -7.80 4.53 11.98
C ILE A 164 -7.25 4.15 10.60
N GLY A 165 -6.15 4.77 10.17
CA GLY A 165 -5.46 4.47 8.93
C GLY A 165 -5.02 3.01 8.84
N VAL A 166 -4.28 2.51 9.84
CA VAL A 166 -3.88 1.10 9.91
C VAL A 166 -5.09 0.16 9.81
N ILE A 167 -6.18 0.45 10.54
CA ILE A 167 -7.40 -0.38 10.52
C ILE A 167 -8.05 -0.37 9.13
N VAL A 168 -8.25 0.81 8.54
CA VAL A 168 -8.94 0.98 7.26
C VAL A 168 -8.10 0.40 6.12
N TYR A 169 -6.78 0.63 6.08
CA TYR A 169 -5.90 0.05 5.06
C TYR A 169 -5.74 -1.46 5.20
N THR A 170 -5.78 -2.00 6.43
CA THR A 170 -5.84 -3.46 6.65
C THR A 170 -7.14 -4.02 6.08
N ALA A 171 -8.29 -3.44 6.41
CA ALA A 171 -9.57 -3.86 5.89
C ALA A 171 -9.66 -3.73 4.35
N TYR A 172 -9.10 -2.67 3.78
CA TYR A 172 -9.00 -2.49 2.34
C TYR A 172 -8.10 -3.54 1.68
N THR A 173 -7.03 -3.96 2.35
CA THR A 173 -6.17 -5.06 1.90
C THR A 173 -6.94 -6.37 1.86
N ILE A 174 -7.78 -6.67 2.87
CA ILE A 174 -8.67 -7.83 2.87
C ILE A 174 -9.62 -7.80 1.67
N VAL A 175 -10.29 -6.66 1.43
CA VAL A 175 -11.21 -6.48 0.29
C VAL A 175 -10.48 -6.68 -1.04
N THR A 176 -9.28 -6.12 -1.18
CA THR A 176 -8.45 -6.24 -2.38
C THR A 176 -8.02 -7.68 -2.63
N MET A 177 -7.56 -8.39 -1.61
CA MET A 177 -7.15 -9.79 -1.69
C MET A 177 -8.31 -10.71 -2.05
N ARG A 178 -9.50 -10.51 -1.46
CA ARG A 178 -10.68 -11.29 -1.85
C ARG A 178 -11.07 -11.04 -3.30
N SER A 179 -11.17 -9.78 -3.69
CA SER A 179 -11.50 -9.37 -5.06
C SER A 179 -10.52 -9.98 -6.08
N LEU A 180 -9.25 -10.12 -5.70
CA LEU A 180 -8.24 -10.81 -6.50
C LEU A 180 -8.54 -12.30 -6.58
N MET A 181 -8.74 -12.99 -5.45
CA MET A 181 -9.02 -14.43 -5.40
C MET A 181 -10.24 -14.83 -6.23
N GLU A 182 -11.28 -14.02 -6.21
CA GLU A 182 -12.48 -14.25 -7.03
C GLU A 182 -12.14 -14.08 -8.51
N ARG A 183 -11.48 -12.97 -8.89
CA ARG A 183 -11.19 -12.68 -10.30
C ARG A 183 -10.23 -13.67 -10.96
N VAL A 184 -9.22 -14.17 -10.24
CA VAL A 184 -8.21 -15.11 -10.81
C VAL A 184 -8.80 -16.47 -11.18
N SER A 185 -9.96 -16.83 -10.62
CA SER A 185 -10.57 -18.16 -10.76
C SER A 185 -11.41 -18.33 -12.03
N TYR A 186 -11.76 -17.25 -12.72
CA TYR A 186 -12.71 -17.31 -13.84
C TYR A 186 -12.04 -17.37 -15.22
N ALA A 187 -10.98 -16.60 -15.45
CA ALA A 187 -10.34 -16.48 -16.75
C ALA A 187 -8.91 -15.95 -16.62
N PRO A 188 -8.04 -16.18 -17.62
CA PRO A 188 -6.75 -15.51 -17.73
C PRO A 188 -6.90 -14.00 -17.56
N LEU A 189 -5.96 -13.39 -16.82
CA LEU A 189 -5.97 -11.94 -16.64
C LEU A 189 -5.32 -11.24 -17.81
N SER A 190 -5.85 -10.07 -18.13
CA SER A 190 -5.15 -9.12 -19.00
C SER A 190 -3.96 -8.49 -18.26
N ASP A 191 -2.96 -8.02 -19.01
CA ASP A 191 -1.81 -7.32 -18.45
C ASP A 191 -2.20 -6.10 -17.61
N GLU A 192 -3.28 -5.41 -18.00
CA GLU A 192 -3.84 -4.27 -17.29
C GLU A 192 -4.40 -4.68 -15.92
N GLU A 193 -5.13 -5.79 -15.86
CA GLU A 193 -5.64 -6.31 -14.59
C GLU A 193 -4.49 -6.72 -13.67
N VAL A 194 -3.48 -7.43 -14.18
CA VAL A 194 -2.30 -7.80 -13.39
C VAL A 194 -1.59 -6.56 -12.84
N ALA A 195 -1.41 -5.53 -13.67
CA ALA A 195 -0.81 -4.27 -13.28
C ALA A 195 -1.64 -3.56 -12.18
N ALA A 196 -2.96 -3.47 -12.34
CA ALA A 196 -3.84 -2.80 -11.38
C ALA A 196 -3.89 -3.53 -10.03
N TYR A 197 -4.01 -4.86 -10.01
CA TYR A 197 -4.04 -5.64 -8.77
C TYR A 197 -2.69 -5.59 -8.03
N SER A 198 -1.58 -5.78 -8.75
CA SER A 198 -0.24 -5.72 -8.14
C SER A 198 0.04 -4.34 -7.55
N PHE A 199 -0.27 -3.28 -8.30
CA PHE A 199 -0.05 -1.91 -7.86
C PHE A 199 -0.94 -1.53 -6.67
N SER A 200 -2.19 -2.02 -6.62
CA SER A 200 -3.07 -1.80 -5.45
C SER A 200 -2.47 -2.42 -4.18
N LEU A 201 -1.94 -3.65 -4.26
CA LEU A 201 -1.25 -4.28 -3.13
C LEU A 201 0.00 -3.50 -2.74
N PHE A 202 0.78 -3.04 -3.71
CA PHE A 202 1.96 -2.20 -3.48
C PHE A 202 1.61 -0.90 -2.74
N ILE A 203 0.58 -0.18 -3.19
CA ILE A 203 0.14 1.06 -2.53
C ILE A 203 -0.33 0.80 -1.09
N ASN A 204 -1.06 -0.30 -0.85
CA ASN A 204 -1.47 -0.67 0.50
C ASN A 204 -0.29 -0.93 1.44
N VAL A 205 0.81 -1.52 0.95
CA VAL A 205 2.05 -1.66 1.72
C VAL A 205 2.58 -0.28 2.12
N LEU A 206 2.66 0.66 1.19
CA LEU A 206 3.21 2.00 1.47
C LEU A 206 2.40 2.75 2.52
N TYR A 207 1.07 2.68 2.45
CA TYR A 207 0.19 3.28 3.46
C TYR A 207 0.39 2.69 4.85
N LEU A 208 0.37 1.37 4.96
CA LEU A 208 0.57 0.70 6.23
C LEU A 208 1.96 0.99 6.83
N ILE A 209 3.01 1.04 6.00
CA ILE A 209 4.35 1.45 6.45
C ILE A 209 4.31 2.89 7.00
N LEU A 210 3.70 3.82 6.25
CA LEU A 210 3.66 5.24 6.63
C LEU A 210 2.91 5.45 7.95
N ASP A 211 1.72 4.87 8.12
CA ASP A 211 0.93 5.04 9.34
C ASP A 211 1.58 4.38 10.56
N ILE A 212 2.16 3.19 10.40
CA ILE A 212 2.86 2.52 11.51
C ILE A 212 4.11 3.31 11.90
N LEU A 213 4.92 3.77 10.93
CA LEU A 213 6.08 4.63 11.23
C LEU A 213 5.66 5.93 11.92
N ARG A 214 4.53 6.53 11.49
CA ARG A 214 3.99 7.74 12.11
C ARG A 214 3.57 7.47 13.55
N LEU A 215 2.89 6.36 13.83
CA LEU A 215 2.52 5.96 15.19
C LEU A 215 3.75 5.77 16.08
N LEU A 216 4.74 4.99 15.61
CA LEU A 216 5.97 4.77 16.36
C LEU A 216 6.71 6.08 16.63
N SER A 217 6.80 6.97 15.64
CA SER A 217 7.44 8.28 15.80
C SER A 217 6.82 9.14 16.89
N ILE A 218 5.50 9.06 17.07
CA ILE A 218 4.82 9.87 18.08
C ILE A 218 4.95 9.22 19.46
N ILE A 219 4.86 7.89 19.54
CA ILE A 219 5.00 7.16 20.80
C ILE A 219 6.41 7.38 21.36
N SER A 220 7.44 7.22 20.53
CA SER A 220 8.84 7.41 20.95
C SER A 220 9.22 8.85 21.30
N ASP A 221 8.44 9.85 20.88
CA ASP A 221 8.67 11.27 21.23
C ASP A 221 8.02 11.66 22.57
N ASN A 222 7.16 10.78 23.12
CA ASN A 222 6.47 10.98 24.42
C ASN A 222 7.06 10.13 25.56
N ASP A 223 8.08 9.31 25.29
CA ASP A 223 8.87 8.57 26.28
C ASP A 223 10.16 9.35 26.62
#